data_AF-A0A2G9SC34-F1
#
_entry.id   AF-A0A2G9SC34-F1
#
_cell.length_a   1.000
_cell.length_b   1.000
_cell.length_c   1.000
_cell.angle_alpha   90.00
_cell.angle_beta   90.00
_cell.angle_gamma   90.00
#
_symmetry.space_group_name_H-M   'P 1'
#
loop_
_entity.id
_entity.type
_entity.pdbx_description
1 polymer ?
#
loop_
_entity_poly.entity_id
_entity_poly.type
_entity_poly.pdbx_seq_one_letter_code
_entity_poly.pdbx_strand_id
1 'polypeptide(L)' 'MIRHSNLQKQVLSLYKQFLRAGKDKPGALPQIQHEFRKNTKIPRTEIMRIEYLVRRGRKQLDQLKDVWSCGIQVDEIETS' A
#
# COMPACT_ATOMS: atom_id res chain seq x y z
N MET A 1 17.73 -16.37 -11.74
CA MET A 1 16.69 -15.77 -10.87
C MET A 1 17.21 -14.47 -10.29
N ILE A 2 16.56 -13.35 -10.58
CA ILE A 2 16.85 -12.08 -9.88
C ILE A 2 16.39 -12.30 -8.43
N ARG A 3 17.33 -12.52 -7.51
CA ARG A 3 17.04 -12.61 -6.08
C ARG A 3 16.53 -11.23 -5.64
N HIS A 4 15.21 -11.07 -5.63
CA HIS A 4 14.60 -9.88 -5.08
C HIS A 4 14.99 -9.80 -3.61
N SER A 5 15.71 -8.73 -3.24
CA SER A 5 16.04 -8.45 -1.86
C SER A 5 14.76 -8.45 -1.02
N ASN A 6 14.81 -8.88 0.24
CA ASN A 6 13.61 -8.95 1.10
C ASN A 6 12.84 -7.61 1.10
N LEU A 7 13.56 -6.49 0.95
CA LEU A 7 12.99 -5.16 0.79
C LEU A 7 12.12 -5.01 -0.46
N GLN A 8 12.54 -5.53 -1.62
CA GLN A 8 11.71 -5.49 -2.84
C GLN A 8 10.42 -6.28 -2.67
N LYS A 9 10.46 -7.43 -1.99
CA LYS A 9 9.24 -8.18 -1.65
C LYS A 9 8.31 -7.38 -0.74
N GLN A 10 8.87 -6.66 0.24
CA GLN A 10 8.09 -5.78 1.12
C GLN A 10 7.43 -4.63 0.34
N VAL A 11 8.14 -3.98 -0.59
CA VAL A 11 7.59 -2.92 -1.45
C VAL A 11 6.44 -3.45 -2.31
N LEU A 12 6.62 -4.62 -2.94
CA LEU A 12 5.58 -5.24 -3.77
C LEU A 12 4.34 -5.64 -2.95
N SER A 13 4.55 -6.18 -1.74
CA SER A 13 3.45 -6.50 -0.83
C SER A 13 2.69 -5.23 -0.43
N LEU A 14 3.41 -4.16 -0.07
CA LEU A 14 2.82 -2.88 0.28
C LEU A 14 1.98 -2.31 -0.87
N TYR A 15 2.51 -2.33 -2.09
CA TYR A 15 1.80 -1.87 -3.29
C TYR A 15 0.48 -2.64 -3.50
N LYS A 16 0.51 -3.99 -3.41
CA LYS A 16 -0.70 -4.81 -3.53
C LYS A 16 -1.76 -4.47 -2.49
N GLN A 17 -1.34 -4.19 -1.25
CA GLN A 17 -2.28 -3.82 -0.19
C GLN A 17 -2.91 -2.45 -0.44
N PHE A 18 -2.14 -1.47 -0.94
CA PHE A 18 -2.70 -0.19 -1.40
C PHE A 18 -3.69 -0.35 -2.55
N LEU A 19 -3.43 -1.24 -3.51
CA LEU A 19 -4.39 -1.51 -4.59
C LEU A 19 -5.69 -2.12 -4.06
N ARG A 20 -5.62 -2.99 -3.04
CA ARG A 20 -6.81 -3.55 -2.39
C ARG A 20 -7.60 -2.48 -1.65
N ALA A 21 -6.92 -1.70 -0.80
CA ALA A 21 -7.56 -0.59 -0.08
C ALA A 21 -7.95 0.58 -1.00
N GLY A 22 -7.44 0.65 -2.22
CA GLY A 22 -7.84 1.65 -3.21
C GLY A 22 -8.94 1.16 -4.15
N LYS A 23 -9.32 -0.13 -4.09
CA LYS A 23 -10.31 -0.73 -5.00
C LYS A 23 -11.70 -0.13 -4.79
N ASP A 24 -12.03 0.19 -3.54
CA ASP A 24 -13.35 0.73 -3.18
C ASP A 24 -13.48 2.23 -3.49
N LYS A 25 -12.40 2.88 -3.94
CA LYS A 25 -12.38 4.30 -4.31
C LYS A 25 -12.00 4.51 -5.78
N PRO A 26 -12.95 4.82 -6.68
CA PRO A 26 -12.64 5.12 -8.07
C PRO A 26 -11.73 6.37 -8.13
N GLY A 27 -10.58 6.24 -8.81
CA GLY A 27 -9.57 7.31 -8.94
C GLY A 27 -8.36 7.21 -7.98
N ALA A 28 -8.42 6.36 -6.94
CA ALA A 28 -7.27 6.15 -6.05
C ALA A 28 -6.16 5.32 -6.72
N LEU A 29 -6.52 4.31 -7.52
CA LEU A 29 -5.61 3.43 -8.24
C LEU A 29 -4.56 4.17 -9.11
N PRO A 30 -4.94 5.09 -10.02
CA PRO A 30 -3.97 5.82 -10.83
C PRO A 30 -3.06 6.73 -10.00
N GLN A 31 -3.57 7.33 -8.91
CA GLN A 31 -2.75 8.13 -7.99
C GLN A 31 -1.70 7.29 -7.28
N ILE A 32 -2.09 6.13 -6.73
CA ILE A 32 -1.17 5.18 -6.10
C ILE A 32 -0.10 4.74 -7.10
N GLN A 33 -0.51 4.36 -8.32
CA GLN A 33 0.44 3.96 -9.37
C GLN A 33 1.42 5.07 -9.71
N HIS A 34 0.96 6.32 -9.82
CA HIS A 34 1.80 7.48 -10.12
C HIS A 34 2.85 7.71 -9.02
N GLU A 35 2.44 7.66 -7.76
CA GLU A 35 3.34 7.85 -6.62
C GLU A 35 4.37 6.72 -6.52
N PHE A 36 3.97 5.46 -6.72
CA PHE A 36 4.93 4.35 -6.76
C PHE A 36 5.88 4.47 -7.96
N ARG A 37 5.41 4.91 -9.13
CA ARG A 37 6.24 5.19 -10.33
C ARG A 37 7.20 6.38 -10.16
N LYS A 38 6.87 7.39 -9.35
CA LYS A 38 7.84 8.44 -9.02
C LYS A 38 9.00 7.88 -8.20
N ASN A 39 8.69 6.98 -7.27
CA ASN A 39 9.67 6.38 -6.37
C ASN A 39 10.53 5.28 -7.03
N THR A 40 10.18 4.75 -8.21
CA THR A 40 11.05 3.82 -8.95
C THR A 40 12.33 4.47 -9.49
N LYS A 41 12.38 5.80 -9.54
CA LYS A 41 13.60 6.55 -9.89
C LYS A 41 14.66 6.52 -8.77
N ILE A 42 14.30 6.10 -7.56
CA ILE A 42 15.23 5.99 -6.43
C ILE A 42 16.20 4.83 -6.71
N PRO A 43 17.52 5.05 -6.64
CA PRO A 43 18.48 4.00 -6.86
C PRO A 43 18.36 2.92 -5.77
N ARG A 44 18.56 1.65 -6.15
CA ARG A 44 18.46 0.49 -5.25
C ARG A 44 19.47 0.50 -4.09
N THR A 45 20.48 1.36 -4.18
CA THR A 45 21.52 1.58 -3.16
C THR A 45 21.05 2.43 -1.99
N GLU A 46 20.01 3.24 -2.15
CA GLU A 46 19.42 4.06 -1.08
C GLU A 46 18.48 3.24 -0.18
N ILE A 47 19.02 2.17 0.44
CA ILE A 47 18.26 1.22 1.26
C ILE A 47 17.49 1.93 2.39
N MET A 48 18.15 2.82 3.13
CA MET A 48 17.53 3.56 4.25
C MET A 48 16.32 4.39 3.81
N ARG A 49 16.39 5.01 2.63
CA ARG A 49 15.28 5.82 2.08
C ARG A 49 14.12 4.93 1.66
N ILE A 50 14.40 3.80 1.03
CA ILE A 50 13.38 2.82 0.62
C ILE A 50 12.69 2.25 1.87
N GLU A 51 13.45 1.89 2.91
CA GLU A 51 12.90 1.41 4.18
C GLU A 51 12.03 2.46 4.86
N TYR A 52 12.50 3.70 4.94
CA TYR A 52 11.70 4.82 5.47
C TYR A 52 10.37 4.97 4.72
N LEU A 53 10.40 4.94 3.38
CA LEU A 53 9.20 5.03 2.55
C LEU A 53 8.26 3.85 2.76
N VAL A 54 8.79 2.62 2.87
CA VAL A 54 7.98 1.42 3.18
C VAL A 54 7.31 1.55 4.54
N ARG A 55 8.04 2.00 5.57
CA ARG A 55 7.51 2.18 6.93
C ARG A 55 6.44 3.26 6.96
N ARG A 56 6.67 4.37 6.26
CA ARG A 56 5.70 5.46 6.09
C ARG A 56 4.44 4.98 5.36
N GLY A 57 4.60 4.28 4.25
CA GLY A 57 3.47 3.76 3.47
C GLY A 57 2.67 2.72 4.23
N ARG A 58 3.31 1.87 5.05
CA ARG A 58 2.60 0.95 5.97
C ARG A 58 1.76 1.72 6.97
N LYS A 59 2.31 2.76 7.62
CA LYS A 59 1.56 3.60 8.55
C LYS A 59 0.36 4.28 7.89
N GLN A 60 0.50 4.75 6.65
CA GLN A 60 -0.61 5.34 5.87
C GLN A 60 -1.69 4.29 5.54
N LEU A 61 -1.27 3.08 5.19
CA LEU A 61 -2.19 1.98 4.91
C LEU A 61 -2.93 1.54 6.18
N ASP A 62 -2.23 1.43 7.31
CA ASP A 62 -2.82 1.07 8.59
C ASP A 62 -3.81 2.16 9.02
N GLN A 63 -3.48 3.44 8.85
CA GLN A 63 -4.43 4.54 9.05
C GLN A 63 -5.65 4.45 8.13
N LEU A 64 -5.46 4.11 6.85
CA LEU A 64 -6.59 3.97 5.91
C LEU A 64 -7.49 2.79 6.30
N LYS A 65 -6.90 1.68 6.74
CA LYS A 65 -7.63 0.52 7.27
C LYS A 65 -8.33 0.85 8.58
N ASP A 66 -7.67 1.53 9.51
CA ASP A 66 -8.23 1.93 10.79
C ASP A 66 -9.40 2.91 10.61
N VAL A 67 -9.32 3.84 9.66
CA VAL A 67 -10.45 4.72 9.30
C VAL A 67 -11.63 3.92 8.78
N TRP A 68 -11.38 2.83 8.05
CA TRP A 68 -12.44 1.94 7.57
C TRP A 68 -12.93 0.99 8.67
N SER A 69 -12.05 0.52 9.56
CA SER A 69 -12.38 -0.34 10.69
C SER A 69 -13.09 0.41 11.83
N CYS A 70 -12.87 1.71 11.97
CA CYS A 70 -13.59 2.59 12.90
C CYS A 70 -14.93 3.09 12.33
N GLY A 71 -15.23 2.76 11.06
CA GLY A 71 -16.45 3.13 10.35
C GLY A 71 -17.41 2.00 10.02
N ILE A 72 -17.19 0.77 10.51
CA ILE A 72 -18.17 -0.33 10.39
C ILE A 72 -18.87 -0.53 11.72
N GLN A 73 -19.90 0.28 11.95
CA GLN A 73 -21.12 -0.19 12.56
C GLN A 73 -22.19 -0.01 11.48
N VAL A 74 -22.94 -1.08 11.19
CA VAL A 74 -23.88 -1.35 10.07
C VAL A 74 -23.21 -1.69 8.71
N ASP A 75 -23.54 -2.76 8.00
CA ASP A 75 -24.85 -3.44 7.86
C ASP A 75 -24.83 -4.95 8.12
N GLU A 76 -25.80 -5.33 8.94
CA GLU A 76 -26.54 -6.58 8.94
C GLU A 76 -27.00 -6.91 7.50
N ILE A 77 -26.48 -7.97 6.90
CA ILE A 77 -27.19 -8.68 5.83
C ILE A 77 -27.12 -10.16 6.15
N GLU A 78 -28.13 -10.56 6.92
CA GLU A 78 -28.73 -11.87 6.90
C GLU A 78 -28.95 -12.30 5.44
N THR A 79 -28.20 -13.27 4.94
CA THR A 79 -28.70 -14.18 3.90
C THR A 79 -27.99 -15.52 3.99
N SER A 80 -28.64 -16.44 4.69
CA SER A 80 -28.92 -17.84 4.34
C SER A 80 -28.77 -18.79 5.51
#